data_AF-A0A7W1C3I6-F1
#
_entry.id   AF-A0A7W1C3I6-F1
#
_cell.length_a   1.000
_cell.length_b   1.000
_cell.length_c   1.000
_cell.angle_alpha   90.00
_cell.angle_beta   90.00
_cell.angle_gamma   90.00
#
_symmetry.space_group_name_H-M   'P 1'
#
loop_
_entity.id
_entity.type
_entity.pdbx_description
1 polymer ?
#
loop_
_entity_poly.entity_id
_entity_poly.type
_entity_poly.pdbx_seq_one_letter_code
_entity_poly.pdbx_strand_id
1 'polypeptide(L)'
;MARAVVGPRARSNAVRVDRCHGRASLDDGRLNLDLTALGYAIIAGAANIVGAAAVTARTRWSESGLDALLAFSAGFMVSVGLLDLIPHAIEEGGSRAAFMVLVGYLLVHLTQHTLAPHFHFGEEKHAVTQAVGWSALAGLLLHTFIDGVAIASGFAVSSALGILVFFAIMLHKVPEGVAISSLFLAAGASRKRAVTAATALAAATVAGVLFTGVVGPLARHGLALAGGVTLYVGASNLVPEFQAKPGWRLPVAFFAGCAIYLLARQLLPG
;
A
#
# COMPACT_ATOMS: atom_id res chain seq x y z
N MET A 1 -50.31 -40.01 40.63
CA MET A 1 -50.39 -38.54 40.50
C MET A 1 -48.99 -37.95 40.56
N ALA A 2 -48.33 -37.79 39.40
CA ALA A 2 -47.01 -37.19 39.31
C ALA A 2 -47.14 -35.68 39.11
N ARG A 3 -46.65 -34.89 40.07
CA ARG A 3 -46.58 -33.42 39.99
C ARG A 3 -45.34 -33.03 39.19
N ALA A 4 -45.55 -32.41 38.03
CA ALA A 4 -44.51 -31.68 37.30
C ALA A 4 -44.24 -30.35 38.04
N VAL A 5 -43.00 -30.17 38.49
CA VAL A 5 -42.51 -28.88 39.02
C VAL A 5 -41.75 -28.18 37.90
N VAL A 6 -42.23 -26.99 37.53
CA VAL A 6 -41.72 -26.13 36.47
C VAL A 6 -40.88 -25.00 37.08
N GLY A 7 -39.66 -24.81 36.56
CA GLY A 7 -38.88 -23.55 36.60
C GLY A 7 -37.89 -23.37 37.77
N PRO A 8 -36.72 -22.74 37.52
CA PRO A 8 -36.68 -21.37 37.02
C PRO A 8 -35.92 -21.15 35.71
N ARG A 9 -36.41 -20.17 34.94
CA ARG A 9 -35.88 -19.70 33.64
C ARG A 9 -34.51 -19.05 33.82
N ALA A 10 -33.50 -19.54 33.12
CA ALA A 10 -32.24 -18.84 32.93
C ALA A 10 -32.49 -17.54 32.15
N ARG A 11 -32.16 -16.39 32.75
CA ARG A 11 -32.15 -15.10 32.07
C ARG A 11 -30.93 -15.07 31.15
N SER A 12 -31.14 -15.28 29.86
CA SER A 12 -30.17 -14.96 28.82
C SER A 12 -30.01 -13.44 28.75
N ASN A 13 -28.85 -12.93 29.16
CA ASN A 13 -28.43 -11.56 28.88
C ASN A 13 -28.08 -11.47 27.39
N ALA A 14 -29.09 -11.22 26.57
CA ALA A 14 -28.88 -10.82 25.19
C ALA A 14 -28.28 -9.40 25.19
N VAL A 15 -26.98 -9.31 24.95
CA VAL A 15 -26.30 -8.07 24.59
C VAL A 15 -26.97 -7.56 23.31
N ARG A 16 -27.67 -6.44 23.44
CA ARG A 16 -28.32 -5.74 22.33
C ARG A 16 -27.20 -5.11 21.50
N VAL A 17 -26.78 -5.80 20.44
CA VAL A 17 -25.93 -5.22 19.41
C VAL A 17 -26.82 -4.27 18.62
N ASP A 18 -26.75 -2.99 18.93
CA ASP A 18 -27.38 -1.95 18.11
C ASP A 18 -26.74 -2.00 16.72
N ARG A 19 -27.48 -2.57 15.77
CA ARG A 19 -27.14 -2.51 14.35
C ARG A 19 -27.34 -1.07 13.90
N CYS A 20 -26.26 -0.28 13.89
CA CYS A 20 -26.17 0.87 13.02
C CYS A 20 -26.21 0.37 11.56
N HIS A 21 -27.42 0.24 11.02
CA HIS A 21 -27.63 0.15 9.58
C HIS A 21 -27.25 1.49 8.95
N GLY A 22 -25.96 1.68 8.68
CA GLY A 22 -25.51 2.55 7.61
C GLY A 22 -26.04 1.97 6.31
N ARG A 23 -27.18 2.49 5.85
CA ARG A 23 -27.68 2.22 4.50
C ARG A 23 -26.58 2.64 3.53
N ALA A 24 -25.91 1.68 2.90
CA ALA A 24 -25.28 1.90 1.63
C ALA A 24 -26.40 2.30 0.66
N SER A 25 -26.59 3.60 0.53
CA SER A 25 -27.42 4.17 -0.51
C SER A 25 -26.78 3.77 -1.83
N LEU A 26 -27.38 2.79 -2.51
CA LEU A 26 -27.17 2.55 -3.92
C LEU A 26 -27.85 3.70 -4.66
N ASP A 27 -27.26 4.89 -4.59
CA ASP A 27 -27.73 6.07 -5.31
C ASP A 27 -26.87 6.24 -6.57
N ASP A 28 -27.55 6.08 -7.70
CA ASP A 28 -27.28 6.54 -9.07
C ASP A 28 -25.86 6.41 -9.65
N GLY A 29 -25.82 5.98 -10.93
CA GLY A 29 -24.63 5.86 -11.78
C GLY A 29 -23.93 7.19 -12.11
N ARG A 30 -23.62 8.00 -11.10
CA ARG A 30 -22.65 9.09 -11.17
C ARG A 30 -21.29 8.52 -10.81
N LEU A 31 -20.32 8.78 -11.67
CA LEU A 31 -18.91 8.69 -11.33
C LEU A 31 -18.66 9.68 -10.18
N ASN A 32 -18.84 9.24 -8.93
CA ASN A 32 -18.43 10.01 -7.76
C ASN A 32 -16.90 9.91 -7.69
N LEU A 33 -16.24 10.64 -8.60
CA LEU A 33 -14.81 10.82 -8.60
C LEU A 33 -14.46 11.61 -7.34
N ASP A 34 -13.85 10.96 -6.36
CA ASP A 34 -13.35 11.66 -5.19
C ASP A 34 -12.14 12.50 -5.60
N LEU A 35 -12.40 13.79 -5.87
CA LEU A 35 -11.38 14.78 -6.24
C LEU A 35 -10.30 14.91 -5.16
N THR A 36 -10.64 14.61 -3.90
CA THR A 36 -9.69 14.60 -2.79
C THR A 36 -8.70 13.47 -2.97
N ALA A 37 -9.18 12.23 -3.08
CA ALA A 37 -8.33 11.06 -3.34
C ALA A 37 -7.48 11.23 -4.61
N LEU A 38 -8.05 11.82 -5.67
CA LEU A 38 -7.32 12.10 -6.90
C LEU A 38 -6.17 13.10 -6.67
N GLY A 39 -6.41 14.17 -5.92
CA GLY A 39 -5.37 15.15 -5.55
C GLY A 39 -4.22 14.48 -4.78
N TYR A 40 -4.53 13.65 -3.79
CA TYR A 40 -3.53 12.91 -3.03
C TYR A 40 -2.75 11.90 -3.90
N ALA A 41 -3.42 11.21 -4.84
CA ALA A 41 -2.75 10.30 -5.77
C ALA A 41 -1.83 11.03 -6.76
N ILE A 42 -2.20 12.23 -7.22
CA ILE A 42 -1.31 13.05 -8.06
C ILE A 42 -0.06 13.46 -7.27
N ILE A 43 -0.22 13.86 -5.99
CA ILE A 43 0.90 14.22 -5.12
C ILE A 43 1.80 12.99 -4.88
N ALA A 44 1.22 11.83 -4.58
CA ALA A 44 1.96 10.59 -4.39
C ALA A 44 2.69 10.17 -5.67
N GLY A 45 2.05 10.25 -6.84
CA GLY A 45 2.69 9.96 -8.13
C GLY A 45 3.81 10.94 -8.48
N ALA A 46 3.67 12.23 -8.10
CA ALA A 46 4.73 13.21 -8.28
C ALA A 46 6.00 12.83 -7.51
N ALA A 47 5.89 12.15 -6.36
CA ALA A 47 7.02 11.65 -5.60
C ALA A 47 7.88 10.63 -6.37
N ASN A 48 7.28 9.76 -7.20
CA ASN A 48 8.04 8.88 -8.10
C ASN A 48 8.89 9.70 -9.09
N ILE A 49 8.29 10.76 -9.67
CA ILE A 49 8.96 11.63 -10.64
C ILE A 49 10.09 12.41 -9.96
N VAL A 50 9.88 12.88 -8.72
CA VAL A 50 10.93 13.53 -7.92
C VAL A 50 12.10 12.57 -7.69
N GLY A 51 11.84 11.32 -7.32
CA GLY A 51 12.88 10.29 -7.18
C GLY A 51 13.66 10.06 -8.48
N ALA A 52 12.97 9.98 -9.61
CA ALA A 52 13.58 9.84 -10.93
C ALA A 52 14.42 11.06 -11.33
N ALA A 53 13.92 12.27 -11.05
CA ALA A 53 14.60 13.52 -11.31
C ALA A 53 15.89 13.62 -10.49
N ALA A 54 15.87 13.23 -9.21
CA ALA A 54 17.06 13.24 -8.36
C ALA A 54 18.20 12.37 -8.96
N VAL A 55 17.88 11.17 -9.43
CA VAL A 55 18.85 10.26 -10.06
C VAL A 55 19.32 10.81 -11.41
N THR A 56 18.38 11.21 -12.27
CA THR A 56 18.71 11.67 -13.63
C THR A 56 19.39 13.03 -13.66
N ALA A 57 19.20 13.89 -12.66
CA ALA A 57 19.94 15.14 -12.50
C ALA A 57 21.32 14.95 -11.84
N ARG A 58 21.68 13.70 -11.47
CA ARG A 58 22.90 13.37 -10.72
C ARG A 58 22.99 14.13 -9.38
N THR A 59 21.84 14.39 -8.76
CA THR A 59 21.81 15.01 -7.45
C THR A 59 22.45 14.05 -6.44
N ARG A 60 23.38 14.54 -5.61
CA ARG A 60 24.04 13.75 -4.58
C ARG A 60 23.10 13.55 -3.39
N TRP A 61 22.10 12.69 -3.55
CA TRP A 61 21.31 12.23 -2.40
C TRP A 61 22.17 11.27 -1.59
N SER A 62 22.14 11.40 -0.27
CA SER A 62 22.83 10.47 0.61
C SER A 62 22.15 9.11 0.51
N GLU A 63 22.90 8.07 0.15
CA GLU A 63 22.43 6.68 0.18
C GLU A 63 21.83 6.35 1.56
N SER A 64 22.50 6.80 2.64
CA SER A 64 22.00 6.64 4.01
C SER A 64 20.67 7.36 4.27
N GLY A 65 20.39 8.46 3.57
CA GLY A 65 19.12 9.19 3.67
C GLY A 65 17.97 8.43 2.99
N LEU A 66 18.23 7.86 1.81
CA LEU A 66 17.27 7.02 1.10
C LEU A 66 16.97 5.74 1.89
N ASP A 67 18.00 5.11 2.46
CA ASP A 67 17.85 3.93 3.32
C ASP A 67 17.02 4.22 4.57
N ALA A 68 17.26 5.37 5.21
CA ALA A 68 16.46 5.79 6.36
C ALA A 68 14.99 6.06 5.98
N LEU A 69 14.74 6.68 4.83
CA LEU A 69 13.39 6.92 4.31
C LEU A 69 12.68 5.61 3.97
N LEU A 70 13.37 4.65 3.34
CA LEU A 70 12.88 3.31 3.07
C LEU A 70 12.48 2.58 4.35
N ALA A 71 13.38 2.55 5.35
CA ALA A 71 13.13 1.91 6.63
C ALA A 71 11.96 2.56 7.38
N PHE A 72 11.91 3.89 7.44
CA PHE A 72 10.81 4.65 8.03
C PHE A 72 9.48 4.34 7.33
N SER A 73 9.47 4.35 6.00
CA SER A 73 8.28 4.01 5.22
C SER A 73 7.82 2.58 5.48
N ALA A 74 8.73 1.62 5.60
CA ALA A 74 8.39 0.23 5.90
C ALA A 74 7.64 0.09 7.23
N GLY A 75 8.12 0.78 8.29
CA GLY A 75 7.44 0.77 9.59
C GLY A 75 6.05 1.40 9.54
N PHE A 76 5.93 2.53 8.85
CA PHE A 76 4.64 3.19 8.64
C PHE A 76 3.66 2.30 7.85
N MET A 77 4.11 1.69 6.75
CA MET A 77 3.29 0.82 5.90
C MET A 77 2.83 -0.45 6.60
N VAL A 78 3.73 -1.14 7.30
CA VAL A 78 3.36 -2.34 8.08
C VAL A 78 2.32 -1.96 9.14
N SER A 79 2.48 -0.80 9.79
CA SER A 79 1.55 -0.33 10.80
C SER A 79 0.16 -0.01 10.22
N VAL A 80 0.06 0.78 9.14
CA VAL A 80 -1.24 1.07 8.52
C VAL A 80 -1.92 -0.16 7.94
N GLY A 81 -1.14 -1.09 7.39
CA GLY A 81 -1.63 -2.37 6.88
C GLY A 81 -2.28 -3.21 7.97
N LEU A 82 -1.56 -3.42 9.08
CA LEU A 82 -1.99 -4.31 10.16
C LEU A 82 -3.02 -3.69 11.11
N LEU A 83 -2.98 -2.36 11.32
CA LEU A 83 -3.78 -1.70 12.34
C LEU A 83 -5.04 -1.01 11.79
N ASP A 84 -5.05 -0.64 10.50
CA ASP A 84 -6.24 -0.03 9.89
C ASP A 84 -6.73 -0.79 8.65
N LEU A 85 -5.92 -0.96 7.59
CA LEU A 85 -6.43 -1.51 6.32
C LEU A 85 -7.04 -2.91 6.47
N ILE A 86 -6.29 -3.85 7.04
CA ILE A 86 -6.73 -5.24 7.19
C ILE A 86 -7.89 -5.36 8.19
N PRO A 87 -7.83 -4.76 9.40
CA PRO A 87 -8.95 -4.80 10.34
C PRO A 87 -10.24 -4.22 9.78
N HIS A 88 -10.22 -3.00 9.22
CA HIS A 88 -11.42 -2.37 8.66
C HIS A 88 -12.00 -3.21 7.52
N ALA A 89 -11.14 -3.75 6.64
CA ALA A 89 -11.60 -4.62 5.57
C ALA A 89 -12.30 -5.89 6.09
N ILE A 90 -11.78 -6.50 7.17
CA ILE A 90 -12.38 -7.70 7.78
C ILE A 90 -13.67 -7.36 8.53
N GLU A 91 -13.74 -6.20 9.19
CA GLU A 91 -14.95 -5.74 9.85
C GLU A 91 -16.11 -5.55 8.85
N GLU A 92 -15.83 -5.02 7.67
CA GLU A 92 -16.82 -4.82 6.61
C GLU A 92 -17.14 -6.09 5.81
N GLY A 93 -16.11 -6.86 5.43
CA GLY A 93 -16.22 -7.96 4.46
C GLY A 93 -16.07 -9.37 5.04
N GLY A 94 -15.83 -9.52 6.33
CA GLY A 94 -15.68 -10.79 7.04
C GLY A 94 -14.60 -11.70 6.44
N SER A 95 -14.86 -13.01 6.42
CA SER A 95 -13.91 -14.01 5.89
C SER A 95 -13.54 -13.79 4.42
N ARG A 96 -14.44 -13.20 3.63
CA ARG A 96 -14.16 -12.90 2.22
C ARG A 96 -13.11 -11.80 2.08
N ALA A 97 -13.12 -10.79 2.95
CA ALA A 97 -12.08 -9.77 2.98
C ALA A 97 -10.73 -10.35 3.39
N ALA A 98 -10.67 -11.23 4.40
CA ALA A 98 -9.43 -11.91 4.77
C ALA A 98 -8.84 -12.72 3.59
N PHE A 99 -9.69 -13.40 2.81
CA PHE A 99 -9.26 -14.06 1.57
C PHE A 99 -8.74 -13.06 0.53
N MET A 100 -9.39 -11.90 0.36
CA MET A 100 -8.91 -10.85 -0.54
C MET A 100 -7.59 -10.23 -0.09
N VAL A 101 -7.34 -10.10 1.22
CA VAL A 101 -6.02 -9.70 1.77
C VAL A 101 -4.95 -10.70 1.33
N LEU A 102 -5.21 -12.01 1.47
CA LEU A 102 -4.30 -13.04 1.00
C LEU A 102 -4.07 -12.95 -0.52
N VAL A 103 -5.13 -12.74 -1.31
CA VAL A 103 -5.03 -12.54 -2.75
C VAL A 103 -4.14 -11.33 -3.07
N GLY A 104 -4.32 -10.20 -2.38
CA GLY A 104 -3.49 -9.02 -2.57
C GLY A 104 -2.01 -9.29 -2.28
N TYR A 105 -1.71 -9.96 -1.16
CA TYR A 105 -0.35 -10.35 -0.80
C TYR A 105 0.28 -11.28 -1.86
N LEU A 106 -0.43 -12.34 -2.25
CA LEU A 106 0.06 -13.32 -3.23
C LEU A 106 0.18 -12.75 -4.64
N LEU A 107 -0.68 -11.80 -5.01
CA LEU A 107 -0.64 -11.13 -6.31
C LEU A 107 0.70 -10.42 -6.51
N VAL A 108 1.15 -9.66 -5.50
CA VAL A 108 2.43 -8.95 -5.58
C VAL A 108 3.60 -9.93 -5.52
N HIS A 109 3.51 -10.97 -4.69
CA HIS A 109 4.51 -12.03 -4.68
C HIS A 109 4.68 -12.68 -6.05
N LEU A 110 3.57 -13.05 -6.69
CA LEU A 110 3.57 -13.67 -8.00
C LEU A 110 4.19 -12.72 -9.03
N THR A 111 3.77 -11.45 -9.07
CA THR A 111 4.22 -10.54 -10.13
C THR A 111 5.65 -10.03 -9.95
N GLN A 112 6.09 -9.82 -8.71
CA GLN A 112 7.42 -9.26 -8.43
C GLN A 112 8.51 -10.31 -8.20
N HIS A 113 8.16 -11.50 -7.71
CA HIS A 113 9.13 -12.56 -7.42
C HIS A 113 9.04 -13.75 -8.38
N THR A 114 7.85 -14.08 -8.89
CA THR A 114 7.70 -15.28 -9.75
C THR A 114 7.73 -14.94 -11.25
N LEU A 115 6.99 -13.92 -11.68
CA LEU A 115 6.83 -13.55 -13.09
C LEU A 115 7.88 -12.55 -13.58
N ALA A 116 8.47 -11.79 -12.67
CA ALA A 116 9.67 -11.00 -12.91
C ALA A 116 10.88 -11.72 -12.30
N PRO A 117 11.31 -12.89 -12.84
CA PRO A 117 12.52 -13.52 -12.36
C PRO A 117 13.66 -12.50 -12.55
N HIS A 118 14.47 -12.31 -11.52
CA HIS A 118 15.62 -11.39 -11.42
C HIS A 118 15.44 -10.06 -10.67
N PHE A 119 14.39 -9.83 -9.86
CA PHE A 119 14.41 -8.75 -8.87
C PHE A 119 14.67 -9.26 -7.45
N HIS A 120 15.92 -9.65 -7.17
CA HIS A 120 16.42 -9.83 -5.82
C HIS A 120 17.25 -8.61 -5.42
N PHE A 121 16.81 -7.88 -4.40
CA PHE A 121 17.73 -7.09 -3.59
C PHE A 121 18.61 -8.08 -2.81
N GLY A 122 19.72 -8.57 -3.37
CA GLY A 122 20.58 -9.46 -2.56
C GLY A 122 21.73 -10.19 -3.23
N GLU A 123 21.50 -11.18 -4.11
CA GLU A 123 22.51 -12.27 -4.18
C GLU A 123 22.93 -12.79 -5.57
N GLU A 124 22.41 -12.27 -6.69
CA GLU A 124 22.77 -12.76 -8.03
C GLU A 124 23.51 -11.68 -8.85
N LYS A 125 24.79 -11.93 -9.19
CA LYS A 125 25.62 -11.07 -10.06
C LYS A 125 25.26 -11.19 -11.54
N HIS A 126 23.98 -11.15 -11.88
CA HIS A 126 23.59 -11.08 -13.28
C HIS A 126 23.79 -9.67 -13.82
N ALA A 127 24.20 -9.56 -15.09
CA ALA A 127 24.23 -8.29 -15.78
C ALA A 127 22.82 -7.68 -15.73
N VAL A 128 22.72 -6.44 -15.24
CA VAL A 128 21.47 -5.68 -15.28
C VAL A 128 21.13 -5.45 -16.77
N THR A 129 20.18 -6.22 -17.30
CA THR A 129 19.74 -6.08 -18.68
C THR A 129 18.49 -5.21 -18.77
N GLN A 130 18.18 -4.71 -19.98
CA GLN A 130 16.92 -4.01 -20.20
C GLN A 130 15.70 -4.90 -19.91
N ALA A 131 15.80 -6.22 -20.12
CA ALA A 131 14.72 -7.15 -19.81
C ALA A 131 14.40 -7.15 -18.30
N VAL A 132 15.42 -7.15 -17.44
CA VAL A 132 15.25 -7.02 -15.99
C VAL A 132 14.55 -5.69 -15.65
N GLY A 133 14.99 -4.58 -16.25
CA GLY A 133 14.36 -3.26 -16.09
C GLY A 133 12.86 -3.24 -16.42
N TRP A 134 12.47 -3.82 -17.56
CA TRP A 134 11.07 -3.90 -17.98
C TRP A 134 10.25 -4.86 -17.12
N SER A 135 10.82 -6.00 -16.71
CA SER A 135 10.14 -6.94 -15.82
C SER A 135 9.86 -6.32 -14.44
N ALA A 136 10.84 -5.61 -13.88
CA ALA A 136 10.67 -4.87 -12.64
C ALA A 136 9.59 -3.80 -12.78
N LEU A 137 9.61 -3.02 -13.87
CA LEU A 137 8.57 -2.01 -14.13
C LEU A 137 7.17 -2.64 -14.19
N ALA A 138 7.00 -3.79 -14.84
CA ALA A 138 5.71 -4.48 -14.91
C ALA A 138 5.19 -4.89 -13.53
N GLY A 139 6.05 -5.44 -12.67
CA GLY A 139 5.69 -5.79 -11.29
C GLY A 139 5.36 -4.55 -10.43
N LEU A 140 6.15 -3.48 -10.56
CA LEU A 140 5.91 -2.22 -9.85
C LEU A 140 4.60 -1.54 -10.31
N LEU A 141 4.29 -1.55 -11.60
CA LEU A 141 3.04 -0.97 -12.12
C LEU A 141 1.80 -1.56 -11.46
N LEU A 142 1.80 -2.87 -11.20
CA LEU A 142 0.68 -3.53 -10.55
C LEU A 142 0.50 -3.07 -9.10
N HIS A 143 1.54 -3.09 -8.28
CA HIS A 143 1.37 -2.64 -6.90
C HIS A 143 1.08 -1.14 -6.84
N THR A 144 1.66 -0.34 -7.73
CA THR A 144 1.48 1.11 -7.73
C THR A 144 0.07 1.47 -8.17
N PHE A 145 -0.54 0.65 -9.02
CA PHE A 145 -1.97 0.71 -9.26
C PHE A 145 -2.78 0.43 -7.98
N ILE A 146 -2.43 -0.62 -7.22
CA ILE A 146 -3.11 -0.94 -5.97
C ILE A 146 -2.88 0.12 -4.88
N ASP A 147 -1.75 0.84 -4.88
CA ASP A 147 -1.56 2.01 -4.00
C ASP A 147 -2.61 3.10 -4.30
N GLY A 148 -2.90 3.35 -5.57
CA GLY A 148 -4.03 4.21 -5.95
C GLY A 148 -5.37 3.70 -5.43
N VAL A 149 -5.61 2.38 -5.54
CA VAL A 149 -6.81 1.73 -4.97
C VAL A 149 -6.87 1.91 -3.45
N ALA A 150 -5.73 1.83 -2.76
CA ALA A 150 -5.63 2.00 -1.32
C ALA A 150 -5.98 3.43 -0.90
N ILE A 151 -5.48 4.46 -1.61
CA ILE A 151 -5.83 5.87 -1.33
C ILE A 151 -7.34 6.07 -1.47
N ALA A 152 -7.92 5.65 -2.61
CA ALA A 152 -9.36 5.79 -2.84
C ALA A 152 -10.20 5.03 -1.80
N SER A 153 -9.81 3.80 -1.50
CA SER A 153 -10.52 2.97 -0.51
C SER A 153 -10.41 3.53 0.89
N GLY A 154 -9.24 4.08 1.27
CA GLY A 154 -9.04 4.74 2.56
C GLY A 154 -9.95 5.94 2.75
N PHE A 155 -10.04 6.82 1.74
CA PHE A 155 -10.96 7.96 1.77
C PHE A 155 -12.43 7.55 1.75
N ALA A 156 -12.77 6.42 1.14
CA ALA A 156 -14.12 5.86 1.17
C ALA A 156 -14.53 5.37 2.56
N VAL A 157 -13.58 4.95 3.41
CA VAL A 157 -13.81 4.60 4.82
C VAL A 157 -13.88 5.86 5.68
N SER A 158 -12.82 6.68 5.67
CA SER A 158 -12.80 7.98 6.37
C SER A 158 -11.68 8.88 5.86
N SER A 159 -11.83 10.21 6.04
CA SER A 159 -10.77 11.15 5.65
C SER A 159 -9.47 10.93 6.44
N ALA A 160 -9.56 10.56 7.71
CA ALA A 160 -8.39 10.24 8.53
C ALA A 160 -7.62 9.03 7.99
N LEU A 161 -8.33 7.93 7.65
CA LEU A 161 -7.69 6.75 7.08
C LEU A 161 -7.09 7.06 5.69
N GLY A 162 -7.82 7.78 4.84
CA GLY A 162 -7.31 8.22 3.54
C GLY A 162 -6.00 9.01 3.64
N ILE A 163 -5.89 9.93 4.61
CA ILE A 163 -4.65 10.70 4.87
C ILE A 163 -3.51 9.79 5.36
N LEU A 164 -3.79 8.87 6.30
CA LEU A 164 -2.78 7.92 6.79
C LEU A 164 -2.25 7.04 5.66
N VAL A 165 -3.14 6.48 4.85
CA VAL A 165 -2.78 5.64 3.69
C VAL A 165 -1.99 6.44 2.66
N PHE A 166 -2.40 7.68 2.37
CA PHE A 166 -1.63 8.57 1.51
C PHE A 166 -0.19 8.74 2.00
N PHE A 167 0.03 9.02 3.29
CA PHE A 167 1.39 9.18 3.82
C PHE A 167 2.20 7.89 3.72
N ALA A 168 1.60 6.75 4.06
CA ALA A 168 2.24 5.44 3.92
C ALA A 168 2.73 5.19 2.49
N ILE A 169 1.93 5.60 1.50
CA ILE A 169 2.25 5.45 0.09
C ILE A 169 3.31 6.46 -0.34
N MET A 170 3.07 7.76 -0.10
CA MET A 170 3.95 8.84 -0.49
C MET A 170 5.40 8.62 -0.01
N LEU A 171 5.57 8.12 1.21
CA LEU A 171 6.89 7.90 1.82
C LEU A 171 7.78 6.93 1.02
N HIS A 172 7.23 5.86 0.43
CA HIS A 172 8.03 4.92 -0.37
C HIS A 172 8.05 5.25 -1.87
N LYS A 173 7.24 6.19 -2.36
CA LYS A 173 7.21 6.56 -3.79
C LYS A 173 8.48 7.28 -4.25
N VAL A 174 9.13 8.08 -3.38
CA VAL A 174 10.43 8.69 -3.71
C VAL A 174 11.51 7.62 -3.87
N PRO A 175 11.76 6.72 -2.88
CA PRO A 175 12.70 5.62 -3.07
C PRO A 175 12.37 4.71 -4.27
N GLU A 176 11.10 4.41 -4.53
CA GLU A 176 10.66 3.62 -5.68
C GLU A 176 11.04 4.30 -7.01
N GLY A 177 10.81 5.62 -7.12
CA GLY A 177 11.21 6.42 -8.28
C GLY A 177 12.73 6.43 -8.51
N VAL A 178 13.51 6.50 -7.43
CA VAL A 178 14.98 6.37 -7.46
C VAL A 178 15.39 4.98 -7.95
N ALA A 179 14.79 3.92 -7.40
CA ALA A 179 15.15 2.54 -7.69
C ALA A 179 14.90 2.18 -9.16
N ILE A 180 13.69 2.44 -9.69
CA ILE A 180 13.36 2.10 -11.07
C ILE A 180 14.19 2.91 -12.07
N SER A 181 14.45 4.18 -11.78
CA SER A 181 15.25 5.03 -12.64
C SER A 181 16.72 4.60 -12.67
N SER A 182 17.26 4.25 -11.50
CA SER A 182 18.62 3.72 -11.37
C SER A 182 18.77 2.40 -12.11
N LEU A 183 17.77 1.52 -12.03
CA LEU A 183 17.76 0.25 -12.75
C LEU A 183 17.80 0.43 -14.27
N PHE A 184 16.97 1.33 -14.81
CA PHE A 184 16.98 1.63 -16.24
C PHE A 184 18.32 2.21 -16.71
N LEU A 185 18.93 3.11 -15.94
CA LEU A 185 20.24 3.66 -16.27
C LEU A 185 21.36 2.62 -16.17
N ALA A 186 21.32 1.76 -15.14
CA ALA A 186 22.26 0.65 -14.99
C ALA A 186 22.13 -0.38 -16.13
N ALA A 187 20.92 -0.57 -16.67
CA ALA A 187 20.65 -1.37 -17.87
C ALA A 187 21.09 -0.70 -19.20
N GLY A 188 21.76 0.45 -19.14
CA GLY A 188 22.20 1.21 -20.32
C GLY A 188 21.07 1.94 -21.05
N ALA A 189 19.89 2.09 -20.45
CA ALA A 189 18.81 2.88 -21.04
C ALA A 189 19.08 4.39 -20.91
N SER A 190 18.41 5.18 -21.75
CA SER A 190 18.54 6.64 -21.70
C SER A 190 17.84 7.26 -20.49
N ARG A 191 18.27 8.46 -20.08
CA ARG A 191 17.59 9.25 -19.02
C ARG A 191 16.10 9.44 -19.30
N LYS A 192 15.72 9.62 -20.57
CA LYS A 192 14.31 9.71 -20.98
C LYS A 192 13.54 8.45 -20.61
N ARG A 193 14.07 7.26 -20.89
CA ARG A 193 13.42 5.99 -20.53
C ARG A 193 13.29 5.81 -19.02
N ALA A 194 14.31 6.19 -18.25
CA ALA A 194 14.26 6.16 -16.79
C ALA A 194 13.14 7.05 -16.23
N VAL A 195 13.03 8.30 -16.70
CA VAL A 195 11.93 9.20 -16.31
C VAL A 195 10.58 8.66 -16.76
N THR A 196 10.46 8.15 -18.00
CA THR A 196 9.21 7.55 -18.50
C THR A 196 8.75 6.38 -17.64
N ALA A 197 9.67 5.52 -17.15
CA ALA A 197 9.32 4.44 -16.25
C ALA A 197 8.71 4.96 -14.93
N ALA A 198 9.32 5.97 -14.31
CA ALA A 198 8.77 6.58 -13.10
C ALA A 198 7.45 7.33 -13.34
N THR A 199 7.29 7.98 -14.50
CA THR A 199 6.01 8.59 -14.90
C THR A 199 4.93 7.55 -15.12
N ALA A 200 5.27 6.36 -15.63
CA ALA A 200 4.31 5.26 -15.76
C ALA A 200 3.83 4.76 -14.38
N LEU A 201 4.70 4.71 -13.37
CA LEU A 201 4.30 4.43 -11.98
C LEU A 201 3.38 5.52 -11.43
N ALA A 202 3.71 6.80 -11.64
CA ALA A 202 2.84 7.91 -11.25
C ALA A 202 1.43 7.79 -11.88
N ALA A 203 1.38 7.46 -13.17
CA ALA A 203 0.12 7.23 -13.89
C ALA A 203 -0.65 6.02 -13.35
N ALA A 204 0.04 4.94 -12.95
CA ALA A 204 -0.59 3.78 -12.35
C ALA A 204 -1.28 4.13 -11.01
N THR A 205 -0.66 4.97 -10.17
CA THR A 205 -1.28 5.44 -8.91
C THR A 205 -2.58 6.19 -9.20
N VAL A 206 -2.57 7.11 -10.17
CA VAL A 206 -3.77 7.85 -10.57
C VAL A 206 -4.82 6.92 -11.16
N ALA A 207 -4.41 5.98 -12.01
CA ALA A 207 -5.32 4.99 -12.58
C ALA A 207 -5.99 4.13 -11.49
N GLY A 208 -5.27 3.76 -10.42
CA GLY A 208 -5.82 3.04 -9.28
C GLY A 208 -7.00 3.75 -8.63
N VAL A 209 -6.86 5.06 -8.36
CA VAL A 209 -7.95 5.89 -7.82
C VAL A 209 -9.14 5.93 -8.78
N LEU A 210 -8.87 6.24 -10.06
CA LEU A 210 -9.92 6.36 -11.06
C LEU A 210 -10.70 5.05 -11.25
N PHE A 211 -9.99 3.92 -11.32
CA PHE A 211 -10.61 2.61 -11.54
C PHE A 211 -11.39 2.13 -10.31
N THR A 212 -10.98 2.51 -9.09
CA THR A 212 -11.73 2.17 -7.87
C THR A 212 -13.14 2.76 -7.90
N GLY A 213 -13.31 3.97 -8.44
CA GLY A 213 -14.62 4.61 -8.55
C GLY A 213 -15.56 4.03 -9.61
N VAL A 214 -15.05 3.20 -10.54
CA VAL A 214 -15.85 2.71 -11.69
C VAL A 214 -15.94 1.19 -11.77
N VAL A 215 -14.96 0.48 -11.20
CA VAL A 215 -14.90 -0.99 -11.21
C VAL A 215 -15.48 -1.52 -9.90
N GLY A 216 -16.72 -2.01 -9.96
CA GLY A 216 -17.45 -2.50 -8.78
C GLY A 216 -16.68 -3.48 -7.88
N PRO A 217 -15.93 -4.46 -8.42
CA PRO A 217 -15.06 -5.32 -7.60
C PRO A 217 -13.98 -4.57 -6.82
N LEU A 218 -13.36 -3.53 -7.41
CA LEU A 218 -12.36 -2.69 -6.73
C LEU A 218 -13.02 -1.81 -5.66
N ALA A 219 -14.20 -1.25 -5.93
CA ALA A 219 -14.95 -0.51 -4.91
C ALA A 219 -15.30 -1.39 -3.69
N ARG A 220 -15.59 -2.68 -3.90
CA ARG A 220 -16.01 -3.60 -2.83
C ARG A 220 -14.88 -4.29 -2.08
N HIS A 221 -13.76 -4.57 -2.76
CA HIS A 221 -12.66 -5.37 -2.19
C HIS A 221 -11.33 -4.62 -2.21
N GLY A 222 -11.31 -3.36 -2.66
CA GLY A 222 -10.11 -2.54 -2.83
C GLY A 222 -9.34 -2.38 -1.54
N LEU A 223 -10.02 -2.08 -0.42
CA LEU A 223 -9.39 -1.96 0.90
C LEU A 223 -8.70 -3.26 1.33
N ALA A 224 -9.36 -4.40 1.14
CA ALA A 224 -8.81 -5.72 1.48
C ALA A 224 -7.60 -6.07 0.62
N LEU A 225 -7.71 -5.90 -0.70
CA LEU A 225 -6.60 -6.11 -1.63
C LEU A 225 -5.42 -5.21 -1.30
N ALA A 226 -5.69 -3.92 -1.04
CA ALA A 226 -4.71 -2.94 -0.60
C ALA A 226 -4.01 -3.36 0.69
N GLY A 227 -4.73 -3.82 1.71
CA GLY A 227 -4.12 -4.30 2.95
C GLY A 227 -3.10 -5.41 2.73
N GLY A 228 -3.42 -6.37 1.85
CA GLY A 228 -2.49 -7.44 1.45
C GLY A 228 -1.26 -6.93 0.70
N VAL A 229 -1.46 -6.03 -0.27
CA VAL A 229 -0.37 -5.41 -1.05
C VAL A 229 0.52 -4.55 -0.16
N THR A 230 -0.05 -3.68 0.67
CA THR A 230 0.69 -2.82 1.60
C THR A 230 1.52 -3.65 2.58
N LEU A 231 0.97 -4.76 3.09
CA LEU A 231 1.71 -5.67 3.95
C LEU A 231 2.86 -6.34 3.20
N TYR A 232 2.65 -6.82 1.96
CA TYR A 232 3.71 -7.41 1.16
C TYR A 232 4.83 -6.40 0.87
N VAL A 233 4.49 -5.20 0.42
CA VAL A 233 5.47 -4.15 0.12
C VAL A 233 6.24 -3.79 1.39
N GLY A 234 5.55 -3.51 2.49
CA GLY A 234 6.19 -3.16 3.76
C GLY A 234 7.10 -4.28 4.28
N ALA A 235 6.59 -5.50 4.43
CA ALA A 235 7.29 -6.58 5.12
C ALA A 235 8.24 -7.39 4.23
N SER A 236 7.94 -7.55 2.93
CA SER A 236 8.67 -8.44 2.03
C SER A 236 9.55 -7.69 1.04
N ASN A 237 9.22 -6.44 0.68
CA ASN A 237 10.08 -5.63 -0.19
C ASN A 237 10.99 -4.69 0.61
N LEU A 238 10.42 -3.91 1.53
CA LEU A 238 11.15 -2.82 2.18
C LEU A 238 11.96 -3.28 3.41
N VAL A 239 11.40 -4.13 4.26
CA VAL A 239 12.09 -4.61 5.48
C VAL A 239 13.40 -5.34 5.17
N PRO A 240 13.46 -6.30 4.23
CA PRO A 240 14.71 -7.03 3.95
C PRO A 240 15.85 -6.11 3.48
N GLU A 241 15.53 -5.05 2.73
CA GLU A 241 16.53 -4.16 2.13
C GLU A 241 17.40 -3.43 3.16
N PHE A 242 16.79 -2.96 4.26
CA PHE A 242 17.57 -2.31 5.30
C PHE A 242 18.12 -3.29 6.34
N GLN A 243 17.52 -4.47 6.50
CA GLN A 243 18.02 -5.50 7.41
C GLN A 243 19.32 -6.14 6.93
N ALA A 244 19.55 -6.15 5.61
CA ALA A 244 20.82 -6.60 5.03
C ALA A 244 22.00 -5.67 5.40
N LYS A 245 21.73 -4.44 5.89
CA LYS A 245 22.76 -3.43 6.17
C LYS A 245 23.10 -3.40 7.68
N PRO A 246 24.39 -3.32 8.04
CA PRO A 246 24.80 -3.29 9.45
C PRO A 246 24.46 -1.96 10.14
N GLY A 247 24.22 -2.00 11.45
CA GLY A 247 24.05 -0.82 12.31
C GLY A 247 22.62 -0.61 12.82
N TRP A 248 22.47 0.30 13.79
CA TRP A 248 21.21 0.50 14.51
C TRP A 248 20.33 1.62 13.95
N ARG A 249 20.87 2.45 13.05
CA ARG A 249 20.18 3.65 12.53
C ARG A 249 18.93 3.31 11.71
N LEU A 250 18.99 2.28 10.85
CA LEU A 250 17.87 1.89 9.99
C LEU A 250 16.75 1.19 10.78
N PRO A 251 17.04 0.24 11.70
CA PRO A 251 16.03 -0.27 12.62
C PRO A 251 15.33 0.84 13.43
N VAL A 252 16.07 1.84 13.92
CA VAL A 252 15.46 2.98 14.63
C VAL A 252 14.54 3.78 13.71
N ALA A 253 14.92 4.01 12.45
CA ALA A 253 14.04 4.65 11.48
C ALA A 253 12.75 3.84 11.24
N PHE A 254 12.85 2.51 11.14
CA PHE A 254 11.69 1.62 11.04
C PHE A 254 10.74 1.76 12.24
N PHE A 255 11.25 1.63 13.47
CA PHE A 255 10.43 1.79 14.66
C PHE A 255 9.88 3.21 14.82
N ALA A 256 10.63 4.23 14.39
CA ALA A 256 10.12 5.60 14.32
C ALA A 256 8.96 5.72 13.34
N GLY A 257 9.00 5.03 12.19
CA GLY A 257 7.87 4.92 11.26
C GLY A 257 6.61 4.37 11.91
N CYS A 258 6.74 3.27 12.66
CA CYS A 258 5.63 2.69 13.43
C CYS A 258 5.11 3.67 14.49
N ALA A 259 6.00 4.28 15.27
CA ALA A 259 5.64 5.20 16.34
C ALA A 259 4.94 6.46 15.82
N ILE A 260 5.43 7.04 14.71
CA ILE A 260 4.81 8.20 14.07
C ILE A 260 3.45 7.85 13.49
N TYR A 261 3.29 6.67 12.88
CA TYR A 261 1.97 6.21 12.45
C TYR A 261 1.00 6.11 13.65
N LEU A 262 1.42 5.49 14.76
CA LEU A 262 0.58 5.36 15.96
C LEU A 262 0.19 6.73 16.53
N LEU A 263 1.12 7.68 16.55
CA LEU A 263 0.85 9.05 16.96
C LEU A 263 -0.13 9.74 16.00
N ALA A 264 0.09 9.65 14.70
CA ALA A 264 -0.78 10.23 13.68
C ALA A 264 -2.20 9.67 13.77
N ARG A 265 -2.33 8.36 14.01
CA ARG A 265 -3.62 7.67 14.22
C ARG A 265 -4.39 8.19 15.43
N GLN A 266 -3.71 8.67 16.47
CA GLN A 266 -4.36 9.28 17.64
C GLN A 266 -4.77 10.74 17.43
N LEU A 267 -4.01 11.46 16.59
CA LEU A 267 -4.21 12.89 16.34
C LEU A 267 -5.24 13.17 15.26
N LEU A 268 -5.41 12.27 14.29
CA LEU A 268 -6.41 12.40 13.24
C LEU A 268 -7.77 11.94 13.77
N PRO A 269 -8.80 12.79 13.78
CA PRO A 269 -10.13 12.40 14.23
C PRO A 269 -10.72 11.36 13.26
N GLY A 270 -10.97 10.15 13.78
CA GLY A 270 -11.62 9.05 13.07
C GLY A 270 -13.11 9.25 12.89
#